data_AF-A0A1A0D6N1-F1
#
_entry.id   AF-A0A1A0D6N1-F1
#
_cell.length_a   1.000
_cell.length_b   1.000
_cell.length_c   1.000
_cell.angle_alpha   90.00
_cell.angle_beta   90.00
_cell.angle_gamma   90.00
#
_symmetry.space_group_name_H-M   'P 1'
#
loop_
_entity.id
_entity.type
_entity.pdbx_description
1 polymer ?
#
loop_
_entity_poly.entity_id
_entity_poly.type
_entity_poly.pdbx_seq_one_letter_code
_entity_poly.pdbx_strand_id
1 'polypeptide(L)'
;MPVRMLVNGVSIFYDKSITSYDYYHVETDQHSVITADGMLTESYLDTGNRRAFRQEGKVATLRGAVQSWVEDAGAPLCVDRAFVEPLFHKLEARENSVTGCQMPTEQAVVVADPNLHLVTQAGAIIRPMRHEGQRYSFMLPANTQSVRIVSRASRPADVIGPFVDDRRQMGVAVADVHFITAKKLHPITAHLQAHKPEGWHDTDWTDCAWTNGNAVLPLGDFTKGSMGLLSLTVRAAGPYVEHEADKQAQVLSA
;
A
#
# COMPACT_ATOMS: atom_id res chain seq x y z
N MET A 1 0.84 8.77 18.56
CA MET A 1 0.03 7.95 17.61
C MET A 1 -0.62 8.88 16.60
N PRO A 2 -0.57 8.60 15.29
CA PRO A 2 -1.19 9.45 14.28
C PRO A 2 -2.73 9.46 14.36
N VAL A 3 -3.34 10.66 14.39
CA VAL A 3 -4.80 10.84 14.45
C VAL A 3 -5.53 10.17 13.28
N ARG A 4 -4.89 10.07 12.11
CA ARG A 4 -5.43 9.34 10.94
C ARG A 4 -5.83 7.89 11.24
N MET A 5 -5.25 7.29 12.28
CA MET A 5 -5.55 5.92 12.69
C MET A 5 -6.82 5.80 13.55
N LEU A 6 -7.38 6.93 13.99
CA LEU A 6 -8.60 7.03 14.79
C LEU A 6 -9.81 7.53 13.98
N VAL A 7 -9.64 7.78 12.68
CA VAL A 7 -10.69 8.30 11.80
C VAL A 7 -11.76 7.22 11.61
N ASN A 8 -12.92 7.38 12.26
CA ASN A 8 -14.05 6.43 12.17
C ASN A 8 -15.12 6.86 11.16
N GLY A 9 -14.98 8.04 10.54
CA GLY A 9 -15.93 8.54 9.54
C GLY A 9 -17.24 9.09 10.12
N VAL A 10 -17.42 9.05 11.45
CA VAL A 10 -18.64 9.50 12.14
C VAL A 10 -18.30 10.66 13.09
N SER A 11 -17.63 10.37 14.20
CA SER A 11 -17.22 11.38 15.20
C SER A 11 -15.81 11.93 14.96
N ILE A 12 -14.98 11.21 14.19
CA ILE A 12 -13.66 11.65 13.74
C ILE A 12 -13.58 11.41 12.24
N PHE A 13 -13.57 12.47 11.45
CA PHE A 13 -13.61 12.42 10.00
C PHE A 13 -12.78 13.55 9.38
N TYR A 14 -12.46 13.41 8.09
CA TYR A 14 -11.83 14.48 7.33
C TYR A 14 -12.90 15.49 6.90
N ASP A 15 -12.91 16.66 7.52
CA ASP A 15 -13.73 17.77 7.06
C ASP A 15 -13.08 18.41 5.83
N LYS A 16 -13.69 18.16 4.66
CA LYS A 16 -13.25 18.72 3.37
C LYS A 16 -14.02 19.99 2.98
N SER A 17 -14.92 20.47 3.83
CA SER A 17 -15.66 21.73 3.59
C SER A 17 -14.75 22.95 3.77
N ILE A 18 -13.76 22.83 4.65
CA ILE A 18 -12.73 23.86 4.87
C ILE A 18 -11.63 23.68 3.82
N THR A 19 -11.61 24.57 2.83
CA THR A 19 -10.70 24.49 1.68
C THR A 19 -9.48 25.41 1.80
N SER A 20 -9.50 26.35 2.75
CA SER A 20 -8.41 27.28 3.03
C SER A 20 -8.32 27.54 4.52
N TYR A 21 -7.12 27.42 5.08
CA TYR A 21 -6.81 27.71 6.47
C TYR A 21 -5.31 28.00 6.60
N ASP A 22 -4.96 28.80 7.61
CA ASP A 22 -3.58 29.00 7.99
C ASP A 22 -3.12 27.81 8.84
N TYR A 23 -1.94 27.27 8.54
CA TYR A 23 -1.33 26.23 9.36
C TYR A 23 0.10 26.63 9.71
N TYR A 24 0.49 26.33 10.95
CA TYR A 24 1.79 26.66 11.49
C TYR A 24 2.49 25.39 11.95
N HIS A 25 3.77 25.27 11.62
CA HIS A 25 4.64 24.26 12.23
C HIS A 25 5.38 24.92 13.38
N VAL A 26 5.12 24.46 14.60
CA VAL A 26 5.80 24.94 15.81
C VAL A 26 6.87 23.94 16.19
N GLU A 27 8.12 24.37 16.18
CA GLU A 27 9.28 23.57 16.59
C GLU A 27 9.85 24.12 17.90
N THR A 28 10.34 23.22 18.74
CA THR A 28 10.97 23.53 20.02
C THR A 28 12.40 22.96 20.04
N ASP A 29 13.28 23.49 20.89
CA ASP A 29 14.69 23.07 20.99
C ASP A 29 14.86 21.54 21.10
N GLN A 30 13.91 20.89 21.78
CA GLN A 30 13.72 19.43 21.80
C GLN A 30 12.27 19.14 21.45
N HIS A 31 12.00 18.09 20.68
CA HIS A 31 10.62 17.72 20.33
C HIS A 31 9.80 17.50 21.60
N SER A 32 8.68 18.21 21.69
CA SER A 32 7.92 18.33 22.93
C SER A 32 6.43 18.12 22.70
N VAL A 33 5.75 17.61 23.72
CA VAL A 33 4.30 17.65 23.79
C VAL A 33 3.88 19.06 24.21
N ILE A 34 3.08 19.71 23.38
CA ILE A 34 2.54 21.06 23.60
C ILE A 34 1.02 21.00 23.74
N THR A 35 0.40 22.10 24.17
CA THR A 35 -1.06 22.23 24.21
C THR A 35 -1.53 23.16 23.10
N ALA A 36 -2.43 22.69 22.25
CA ALA A 36 -3.11 23.48 21.23
C ALA A 36 -4.62 23.31 21.42
N ASP A 37 -5.36 24.41 21.55
CA ASP A 37 -6.82 24.43 21.77
C ASP A 37 -7.29 23.52 22.91
N GLY A 38 -6.50 23.44 23.98
CA GLY A 38 -6.79 22.62 25.16
C GLY A 38 -6.51 21.13 24.99
N MET A 39 -5.96 20.69 23.85
CA MET A 39 -5.56 19.31 23.59
C MET A 39 -4.04 19.17 23.56
N LEU A 40 -3.52 18.08 24.12
CA LEU A 40 -2.11 17.71 23.96
C LEU A 40 -1.83 17.30 22.52
N THR A 41 -0.82 17.91 21.93
CA THR A 41 -0.31 17.62 20.58
C THR A 41 1.22 17.66 20.59
N GLU A 42 1.85 17.30 19.49
CA GLU A 42 3.30 17.27 19.36
C GLU A 42 3.80 18.49 18.56
N SER A 43 4.93 19.06 18.98
CA SER A 43 5.70 19.99 18.15
C SER A 43 6.15 19.31 16.86
N TYR A 44 6.54 20.08 15.85
CA TYR A 44 7.12 19.53 14.64
C TYR A 44 8.47 18.83 14.91
N LEU A 45 8.62 17.60 14.42
CA LEU A 45 9.88 16.83 14.39
C LEU A 45 10.46 16.86 12.97
N ASP A 46 11.67 17.38 12.78
CA ASP A 46 12.30 17.38 11.46
C ASP A 46 12.99 16.06 11.16
N THR A 47 12.27 15.15 10.52
CA THR A 47 12.83 13.88 10.03
C THR A 47 13.50 14.01 8.65
N GLY A 48 13.93 15.22 8.28
CA GLY A 48 14.51 15.57 6.98
C GLY A 48 13.48 16.04 5.96
N ASN A 49 12.23 16.22 6.39
CA ASN A 49 11.10 16.64 5.56
C ASN A 49 10.92 18.17 5.50
N ARG A 50 11.71 18.96 6.23
CA ARG A 50 11.60 20.44 6.26
C ARG A 50 11.61 21.10 4.87
N ARG A 51 12.30 20.49 3.90
CA ARG A 51 12.39 21.01 2.51
C ARG A 51 11.06 20.96 1.75
N ALA A 52 10.09 20.18 2.21
CA ALA A 52 8.77 20.09 1.58
C ALA A 52 7.87 21.29 1.90
N PHE A 53 8.24 22.11 2.90
CA PHE A 53 7.44 23.27 3.27
C PHE A 53 7.70 24.45 2.34
N ARG A 54 6.63 25.02 1.80
CA ARG A 54 6.68 26.30 1.10
C ARG A 54 6.78 27.40 2.15
N GLN A 55 7.89 28.13 2.16
CA GLN A 55 8.02 29.38 2.90
C GLN A 55 7.98 30.53 1.90
N GLU A 56 6.99 31.43 2.02
CA GLU A 56 6.99 32.68 1.28
C GLU A 56 7.89 33.71 2.00
N GLY A 57 8.84 34.31 1.27
CA GLY A 57 9.72 35.37 1.78
C GLY A 57 11.20 34.98 1.95
N LYS A 58 12.05 35.97 2.26
CA LYS A 58 13.48 35.80 2.55
C LYS A 58 13.69 35.50 4.03
N VAL A 59 13.50 34.26 4.44
CA VAL A 59 13.84 33.79 5.79
C VAL A 59 15.07 32.88 5.69
N ALA A 60 16.10 33.16 6.50
CA ALA A 60 17.26 32.30 6.59
C ALA A 60 16.87 30.97 7.27
N THR A 61 17.00 29.86 6.56
CA THR A 61 16.76 28.52 7.12
C THR A 61 17.94 28.14 8.03
N LEU A 62 17.74 28.21 9.34
CA LEU A 62 18.68 27.60 10.30
C LEU A 62 18.55 26.08 10.16
N ARG A 63 19.64 25.40 9.77
CA ARG A 63 19.64 23.95 9.56
C ARG A 63 19.74 23.24 10.91
N GLY A 64 18.69 22.56 11.32
CA GLY A 64 18.73 21.56 12.39
C GLY A 64 19.25 20.21 11.91
N ALA A 65 19.68 19.34 12.83
CA ALA A 65 19.98 17.95 12.52
C ALA A 65 18.69 17.20 12.12
N VAL A 66 18.83 16.18 11.27
CA VAL A 66 17.73 15.26 10.96
C VAL A 66 17.47 14.39 12.19
N GLN A 67 16.25 14.44 12.70
CA GLN A 67 15.81 13.73 13.89
C GLN A 67 15.09 12.43 13.52
N SER A 68 14.93 11.55 14.50
CA SER A 68 14.19 10.30 14.36
C SER A 68 13.10 10.17 15.42
N TRP A 69 12.00 9.49 15.07
CA TRP A 69 10.95 9.16 16.04
C TRP A 69 11.42 8.21 17.14
N VAL A 70 12.53 7.51 16.94
CA VAL A 70 13.07 6.54 17.90
C VAL A 70 13.88 7.25 18.98
N GLU A 71 14.68 8.24 18.60
CA GLU A 71 15.67 8.87 19.50
C GLU A 71 15.20 10.22 20.04
N ASP A 72 14.51 11.01 19.23
CA ASP A 72 14.27 12.43 19.51
C ASP A 72 12.83 12.73 19.93
N ALA A 73 11.92 11.76 19.84
CA ALA A 73 10.51 12.02 20.09
C ALA A 73 10.21 12.26 21.58
N GLY A 74 9.70 13.44 21.90
CA GLY A 74 9.12 13.78 23.21
C GLY A 74 7.99 12.86 23.73
N ALA A 75 7.45 11.96 22.89
CA ALA A 75 6.57 10.87 23.31
C ALA A 75 6.75 9.65 22.37
N PRO A 76 6.56 8.41 22.86
CA PRO A 76 6.71 7.22 22.01
C PRO A 76 5.68 7.15 20.87
N LEU A 77 6.17 6.94 19.65
CA LEU A 77 5.31 6.66 18.50
C LEU A 77 4.78 5.22 18.59
N CYS A 78 3.49 5.08 18.89
CA CYS A 78 2.79 3.80 18.81
C CYS A 78 1.84 3.76 17.62
N VAL A 79 2.04 2.77 16.74
CA VAL A 79 1.22 2.46 15.57
C VAL A 79 0.79 0.98 15.54
N ASP A 80 1.04 0.25 16.62
CA ASP A 80 0.67 -1.16 16.75
C ASP A 80 -0.85 -1.29 16.80
N ARG A 81 -1.40 -2.11 15.90
CA ARG A 81 -2.84 -2.43 15.86
C ARG A 81 -3.37 -2.84 17.24
N ALA A 82 -2.64 -3.67 17.98
CA ALA A 82 -3.08 -4.16 19.29
C ALA A 82 -3.28 -3.03 20.31
N PHE A 83 -2.59 -1.90 20.12
CA PHE A 83 -2.75 -0.70 20.93
C PHE A 83 -3.83 0.25 20.36
N VAL A 84 -3.85 0.45 19.03
CA VAL A 84 -4.70 1.47 18.40
C VAL A 84 -6.15 1.02 18.22
N GLU A 85 -6.38 -0.23 17.82
CA GLU A 85 -7.72 -0.76 17.52
C GLU A 85 -8.68 -0.68 18.73
N PRO A 86 -8.28 -1.01 19.98
CA PRO A 86 -9.15 -0.81 21.13
C PRO A 86 -9.52 0.65 21.40
N LEU A 87 -8.61 1.59 21.11
CA LEU A 87 -8.87 3.03 21.26
C LEU A 87 -9.84 3.52 20.18
N PHE A 88 -9.65 3.07 18.94
CA PHE A 88 -10.56 3.33 17.84
C PHE A 88 -11.99 2.94 18.21
N HIS A 89 -12.23 1.70 18.65
CA HIS A 89 -13.58 1.24 19.00
C HIS A 89 -14.17 1.96 20.21
N LYS A 90 -13.35 2.37 21.19
CA LYS A 90 -13.81 3.21 22.31
C LYS A 90 -14.29 4.59 21.83
N LEU A 91 -13.67 5.16 20.81
CA LEU A 91 -14.07 6.46 20.24
C LEU A 91 -15.26 6.34 19.30
N GLU A 92 -15.33 5.26 18.53
CA GLU A 92 -16.47 4.88 17.70
C GLU A 92 -17.74 4.72 18.55
N ALA A 93 -17.66 4.00 19.67
CA ALA A 93 -18.80 3.80 20.59
C ALA A 93 -19.34 5.11 21.22
N ARG A 94 -18.63 6.23 21.08
CA ARG A 94 -19.05 7.55 21.58
C ARG A 94 -19.87 8.34 20.55
N GLU A 95 -20.14 7.81 19.36
CA GLU A 95 -20.86 8.53 18.29
C GLU A 95 -22.17 9.19 18.77
N ASN A 96 -22.92 8.52 19.64
CA ASN A 96 -24.20 9.03 20.17
C ASN A 96 -24.04 10.10 21.26
N SER A 97 -22.82 10.36 21.72
CA SER A 97 -22.49 11.33 22.77
C SER A 97 -21.75 12.56 22.26
N VAL A 98 -21.51 12.64 20.93
CA VAL A 98 -20.79 13.75 20.31
C VAL A 98 -21.72 14.48 19.34
N THR A 99 -21.81 15.80 19.48
CA THR A 99 -22.59 16.64 18.55
C THR A 99 -21.82 16.84 17.25
N GLY A 100 -22.51 16.84 16.11
CA GLY A 100 -21.89 17.09 14.79
C GLY A 100 -21.33 15.85 14.09
N CYS A 101 -21.70 14.65 14.54
CA CYS A 101 -21.34 13.40 13.87
C CYS A 101 -21.86 13.36 12.43
N GLN A 102 -21.04 12.81 11.52
CA GLN A 102 -21.44 12.53 10.15
C GLN A 102 -22.30 11.27 10.07
N MET A 103 -23.13 11.18 9.04
CA MET A 103 -23.80 9.93 8.72
C MET A 103 -22.77 8.89 8.28
N PRO A 104 -22.87 7.64 8.76
CA PRO A 104 -22.00 6.57 8.32
C PRO A 104 -22.01 6.47 6.79
N THR A 105 -20.84 6.55 6.17
CA THR A 105 -20.70 6.30 4.73
C THR A 105 -20.91 4.80 4.47
N GLU A 106 -21.49 4.45 3.32
CA GLU A 106 -21.63 3.05 2.91
C GLU A 106 -20.29 2.32 2.98
N GLN A 107 -20.28 1.15 3.60
CA GLN A 107 -19.09 0.32 3.69
C GLN A 107 -18.69 -0.13 2.30
N ALA A 108 -17.44 0.13 1.93
CA ALA A 108 -16.91 -0.29 0.65
C ALA A 108 -16.98 -1.82 0.54
N VAL A 109 -17.44 -2.32 -0.61
CA VAL A 109 -17.53 -3.76 -0.86
C VAL A 109 -16.12 -4.34 -0.94
N VAL A 110 -15.88 -5.40 -0.19
CA VAL A 110 -14.59 -6.07 -0.14
C VAL A 110 -14.67 -7.41 -0.87
N VAL A 111 -13.72 -7.66 -1.77
CA VAL A 111 -13.62 -8.89 -2.56
C VAL A 111 -12.30 -9.62 -2.27
N ALA A 112 -12.34 -10.96 -2.35
CA ALA A 112 -11.15 -11.80 -2.18
C ALA A 112 -10.41 -12.08 -3.49
N ASP A 113 -11.10 -11.97 -4.64
CA ASP A 113 -10.52 -12.26 -5.94
C ASP A 113 -9.45 -11.21 -6.32
N PRO A 114 -8.18 -11.62 -6.56
CA PRO A 114 -7.15 -10.70 -7.01
C PRO A 114 -7.32 -10.22 -8.46
N ASN A 115 -8.20 -10.83 -9.27
CA ASN A 115 -8.25 -10.58 -10.72
C ASN A 115 -6.85 -10.64 -11.36
N LEU A 116 -6.04 -11.62 -10.93
CA LEU A 116 -4.65 -11.73 -11.31
C LEU A 116 -4.52 -12.03 -12.81
N HIS A 117 -3.76 -11.20 -13.51
CA HIS A 117 -3.45 -11.37 -14.93
C HIS A 117 -2.05 -10.85 -15.26
N LEU A 118 -1.57 -11.20 -16.44
CA LEU A 118 -0.33 -10.67 -16.96
C LEU A 118 -0.60 -9.66 -18.08
N VAL A 119 0.25 -8.64 -18.16
CA VAL A 119 0.29 -7.72 -19.29
C VAL A 119 1.66 -7.82 -19.94
N THR A 120 1.72 -8.17 -21.22
CA THR A 120 2.99 -8.25 -21.97
C THR A 120 3.57 -6.86 -22.24
N GLN A 121 4.82 -6.79 -22.68
CA GLN A 121 5.45 -5.54 -23.11
C GLN A 121 4.70 -4.84 -24.27
N ALA A 122 3.89 -5.58 -25.04
CA ALA A 122 3.06 -5.03 -26.12
C ALA A 122 1.67 -4.57 -25.64
N GLY A 123 1.37 -4.69 -24.34
CA GLY A 123 0.06 -4.34 -23.77
C GLY A 123 -1.00 -5.43 -23.87
N ALA A 124 -0.69 -6.60 -24.44
CA ALA A 124 -1.63 -7.72 -24.49
C ALA A 124 -1.85 -8.33 -23.10
N ILE A 125 -3.12 -8.55 -22.75
CA ILE A 125 -3.55 -9.17 -21.49
C ILE A 125 -3.58 -10.70 -21.64
N ILE A 126 -2.95 -11.40 -20.70
CA ILE A 126 -2.94 -12.87 -20.62
C ILE A 126 -3.61 -13.27 -19.30
N ARG A 127 -4.77 -13.91 -19.40
CA ARG A 127 -5.50 -14.48 -18.27
C ARG A 127 -4.89 -15.83 -17.85
N PRO A 128 -5.02 -16.23 -16.58
CA PRO A 128 -4.53 -17.53 -16.14
C PRO A 128 -5.32 -18.63 -16.86
N MET A 129 -4.60 -19.59 -17.45
CA MET A 129 -5.23 -20.76 -18.07
C MET A 129 -5.58 -21.84 -17.03
N ARG A 130 -4.92 -21.81 -15.88
CA ARG A 130 -5.13 -22.72 -14.75
C ARG A 130 -4.84 -22.01 -13.44
N HIS A 131 -5.68 -22.24 -12.45
CA HIS A 131 -5.51 -21.79 -11.07
C HIS A 131 -5.85 -22.95 -10.14
N GLU A 132 -4.86 -23.42 -9.38
CA GLU A 132 -5.03 -24.51 -8.41
C GLU A 132 -4.37 -24.14 -7.08
N GLY A 133 -5.18 -23.99 -6.03
CA GLY A 133 -4.71 -23.56 -4.73
C GLY A 133 -4.01 -22.21 -4.82
N GLN A 134 -2.70 -22.18 -4.61
CA GLN A 134 -1.88 -20.97 -4.67
C GLN A 134 -1.18 -20.78 -6.02
N ARG A 135 -1.29 -21.75 -6.95
CA ARG A 135 -0.50 -21.75 -8.18
C ARG A 135 -1.33 -21.27 -9.37
N TYR A 136 -0.85 -20.19 -10.01
CA TYR A 136 -1.38 -19.65 -11.25
C TYR A 136 -0.48 -20.04 -12.42
N SER A 137 -1.08 -20.38 -13.54
CA SER A 137 -0.34 -20.75 -14.76
C SER A 137 -0.84 -19.97 -15.97
N PHE A 138 0.09 -19.44 -16.77
CA PHE A 138 -0.15 -18.56 -17.90
C PHE A 138 0.63 -19.06 -19.12
N MET A 139 -0.03 -19.15 -20.28
CA MET A 139 0.66 -19.44 -21.53
C MET A 139 1.27 -18.15 -22.07
N LEU A 140 2.59 -18.11 -22.24
CA LEU A 140 3.29 -16.96 -22.81
C LEU A 140 3.71 -17.21 -24.25
N PRO A 141 3.51 -16.23 -25.15
CA PRO A 141 4.02 -16.32 -26.50
C PRO A 141 5.55 -16.24 -26.54
N ALA A 142 6.13 -16.76 -27.62
CA ALA A 142 7.56 -16.64 -27.86
C ALA A 142 7.98 -15.16 -27.94
N ASN A 143 9.22 -14.89 -27.54
CA ASN A 143 9.85 -13.56 -27.56
C ASN A 143 9.19 -12.53 -26.61
N THR A 144 8.54 -13.01 -25.55
CA THR A 144 8.06 -12.14 -24.45
C THR A 144 9.24 -11.78 -23.53
N GLN A 145 9.74 -10.56 -23.62
CA GLN A 145 10.92 -10.12 -22.86
C GLN A 145 10.61 -9.85 -21.38
N SER A 146 9.41 -9.35 -21.11
CA SER A 146 8.94 -9.03 -19.76
C SER A 146 7.42 -9.05 -19.72
N VAL A 147 6.87 -9.39 -18.56
CA VAL A 147 5.45 -9.23 -18.28
C VAL A 147 5.26 -8.37 -17.04
N ARG A 148 4.12 -7.72 -16.92
CA ARG A 148 3.67 -7.10 -15.67
C ARG A 148 2.65 -8.02 -15.01
N ILE A 149 2.87 -8.34 -13.74
CA ILE A 149 1.94 -9.05 -12.87
C ILE A 149 0.97 -8.01 -12.33
N VAL A 150 -0.28 -8.07 -12.79
CA VAL A 150 -1.32 -7.11 -12.45
C VAL A 150 -2.41 -7.80 -11.63
N SER A 151 -2.77 -7.19 -10.52
CA SER A 151 -3.86 -7.64 -9.65
C SER A 151 -4.62 -6.43 -9.11
N ARG A 152 -5.78 -6.68 -8.51
CA ARG A 152 -6.34 -5.76 -7.52
C ARG A 152 -5.28 -5.48 -6.45
N ALA A 153 -5.30 -4.27 -5.92
CA ALA A 153 -4.48 -3.87 -4.81
C ALA A 153 -5.28 -2.95 -3.90
N SER A 154 -5.03 -3.07 -2.61
CA SER A 154 -5.65 -2.20 -1.60
C SER A 154 -4.66 -1.97 -0.48
N ARG A 155 -4.85 -0.87 0.25
CA ARG A 155 -4.07 -0.64 1.46
C ARG A 155 -4.66 -1.47 2.59
N PRO A 156 -3.85 -2.15 3.41
CA PRO A 156 -4.33 -2.85 4.60
C PRO A 156 -5.24 -1.96 5.47
N ALA A 157 -4.92 -0.67 5.57
CA ALA A 157 -5.73 0.27 6.33
C ALA A 157 -7.10 0.65 5.72
N ASP A 158 -7.33 0.34 4.44
CA ASP A 158 -8.64 0.55 3.80
C ASP A 158 -9.54 -0.70 3.93
N VAL A 159 -8.95 -1.89 4.03
CA VAL A 159 -9.69 -3.17 4.04
C VAL A 159 -9.84 -3.78 5.44
N ILE A 160 -8.88 -3.53 6.35
CA ILE A 160 -8.97 -3.96 7.75
C ILE A 160 -9.56 -2.85 8.60
N GLY A 161 -9.07 -1.62 8.40
CA GLY A 161 -9.58 -0.44 9.07
C GLY A 161 -8.49 0.62 9.34
N PRO A 162 -8.89 1.87 9.66
CA PRO A 162 -7.97 2.99 9.82
C PRO A 162 -6.92 2.79 10.92
N PHE A 163 -7.21 1.95 11.92
CA PHE A 163 -6.30 1.60 13.02
C PHE A 163 -5.10 0.72 12.60
N VAL A 164 -5.00 0.35 11.32
CA VAL A 164 -3.78 -0.24 10.73
C VAL A 164 -2.93 0.86 10.11
N ASP A 165 -1.63 0.88 10.40
CA ASP A 165 -0.75 1.92 9.86
C ASP A 165 -0.22 1.62 8.45
N ASP A 166 -0.15 0.36 8.03
CA ASP A 166 0.35 0.02 6.70
C ASP A 166 -0.54 0.61 5.59
N ARG A 167 -0.02 1.65 4.93
CA ARG A 167 -0.68 2.38 3.83
C ARG A 167 -0.12 2.03 2.46
N ARG A 168 0.71 0.99 2.35
CA ARG A 168 1.20 0.51 1.05
C ARG A 168 0.06 -0.12 0.27
N GLN A 169 0.02 0.10 -1.04
CA GLN A 169 -0.88 -0.64 -1.93
C GLN A 169 -0.39 -2.08 -2.00
N MET A 170 -1.18 -3.06 -1.56
CA MET A 170 -0.78 -4.46 -1.51
C MET A 170 -1.58 -5.24 -2.55
N GLY A 171 -0.88 -5.76 -3.57
CA GLY A 171 -1.45 -6.62 -4.59
C GLY A 171 -1.43 -8.08 -4.15
N VAL A 172 -0.45 -8.84 -4.65
CA VAL A 172 -0.25 -10.26 -4.30
C VAL A 172 1.17 -10.51 -3.80
N ALA A 173 1.32 -11.43 -2.84
CA ALA A 173 2.62 -11.95 -2.42
C ALA A 173 3.05 -13.07 -3.35
N VAL A 174 4.04 -12.81 -4.21
CA VAL A 174 4.55 -13.80 -5.16
C VAL A 174 5.79 -14.48 -4.57
N ALA A 175 5.70 -15.80 -4.42
CA ALA A 175 6.79 -16.66 -3.99
C ALA A 175 7.50 -17.24 -5.22
N ASP A 176 7.40 -18.54 -5.47
CA ASP A 176 8.08 -19.17 -6.60
C ASP A 176 7.55 -18.71 -7.96
N VAL A 177 8.48 -18.47 -8.89
CA VAL A 177 8.18 -18.18 -10.29
C VAL A 177 9.02 -19.09 -11.19
N HIS A 178 8.33 -19.80 -12.09
CA HIS A 178 8.97 -20.73 -13.02
C HIS A 178 8.45 -20.52 -14.43
N PHE A 179 9.36 -20.47 -15.40
CA PHE A 179 9.03 -20.56 -16.81
C PHE A 179 9.37 -21.94 -17.35
N ILE A 180 8.38 -22.64 -17.89
CA ILE A 180 8.45 -24.03 -18.31
C ILE A 180 8.34 -24.09 -19.83
N THR A 181 9.36 -24.65 -20.48
CA THR A 181 9.33 -24.99 -21.91
C THR A 181 9.31 -26.51 -22.07
N ALA A 182 9.08 -27.01 -23.28
CA ALA A 182 9.16 -28.45 -23.57
C ALA A 182 10.52 -29.09 -23.22
N LYS A 183 11.58 -28.30 -23.07
CA LYS A 183 12.95 -28.79 -22.87
C LYS A 183 13.48 -28.52 -21.45
N LYS A 184 13.03 -27.46 -20.77
CA LYS A 184 13.65 -26.96 -19.53
C LYS A 184 12.66 -26.21 -18.63
N LEU A 185 12.93 -26.28 -17.33
CA LEU A 185 12.36 -25.45 -16.27
C LEU A 185 13.35 -24.31 -15.94
N HIS A 186 12.88 -23.07 -15.98
CA HIS A 186 13.67 -21.88 -15.67
C HIS A 186 13.11 -21.17 -14.44
N PRO A 187 13.81 -21.18 -13.29
CA PRO A 187 13.41 -20.37 -12.15
C PRO A 187 13.67 -18.87 -12.43
N ILE A 188 12.73 -18.01 -12.05
CA ILE A 188 12.87 -16.55 -12.14
C ILE A 188 12.84 -16.00 -10.72
N THR A 189 13.93 -15.37 -10.30
CA THR A 189 14.11 -14.89 -8.92
C THR A 189 14.34 -13.39 -8.84
N ALA A 190 14.06 -12.65 -9.92
CA ALA A 190 14.29 -11.21 -10.01
C ALA A 190 13.58 -10.42 -8.90
N HIS A 191 12.37 -10.84 -8.51
CA HIS A 191 11.59 -10.23 -7.42
C HIS A 191 12.12 -10.54 -6.02
N LEU A 192 13.00 -11.54 -5.88
CA LEU A 192 13.65 -11.92 -4.62
C LEU A 192 15.05 -11.32 -4.47
N GLN A 193 15.56 -10.61 -5.48
CA GLN A 193 16.87 -9.96 -5.40
C GLN A 193 16.81 -8.71 -4.51
N ALA A 194 18.00 -8.22 -4.10
CA ALA A 194 18.13 -6.98 -3.34
C ALA A 194 17.58 -5.77 -4.12
N HIS A 195 17.92 -5.68 -5.41
CA HIS A 195 17.35 -4.67 -6.32
C HIS A 195 16.19 -5.29 -7.08
N LYS A 196 14.97 -4.98 -6.62
CA LYS A 196 13.76 -5.51 -7.23
C LYS A 196 13.34 -4.66 -8.44
N PRO A 197 12.68 -5.26 -9.44
CA PRO A 197 12.07 -4.49 -10.52
C PRO A 197 11.01 -3.50 -10.01
N GLU A 198 10.55 -2.64 -10.90
CA GLU A 198 9.45 -1.72 -10.62
C GLU A 198 8.18 -2.46 -10.16
N GLY A 199 7.51 -1.91 -9.15
CA GLY A 199 6.20 -2.39 -8.66
C GLY A 199 6.26 -3.49 -7.60
N TRP A 200 7.45 -3.85 -7.13
CA TRP A 200 7.64 -4.72 -5.97
C TRP A 200 7.93 -3.90 -4.71
N HIS A 201 7.42 -4.34 -3.57
CA HIS A 201 7.77 -3.75 -2.28
C HIS A 201 9.11 -4.30 -1.79
N ASP A 202 9.90 -3.42 -1.18
CA ASP A 202 11.08 -3.83 -0.44
C ASP A 202 10.67 -4.64 0.80
N THR A 203 11.39 -5.73 1.01
CA THR A 203 11.19 -6.65 2.11
C THR A 203 12.48 -7.41 2.37
N ASP A 204 12.70 -7.78 3.62
CA ASP A 204 13.79 -8.67 4.05
C ASP A 204 13.45 -10.15 3.81
N TRP A 205 12.24 -10.44 3.35
CA TRP A 205 11.84 -11.79 2.99
C TRP A 205 12.60 -12.29 1.77
N THR A 206 13.15 -13.50 1.90
CA THR A 206 13.91 -14.15 0.83
C THR A 206 13.07 -15.12 0.01
N ASP A 207 11.84 -15.40 0.43
CA ASP A 207 10.98 -16.45 -0.11
C ASP A 207 9.72 -15.92 -0.83
N CYS A 208 9.38 -14.64 -0.65
CA CYS A 208 8.38 -13.96 -1.46
C CYS A 208 8.55 -12.44 -1.41
N ALA A 209 7.96 -11.75 -2.40
CA ALA A 209 7.81 -10.30 -2.39
C ALA A 209 6.36 -9.90 -2.72
N TRP A 210 5.89 -8.83 -2.09
CA TRP A 210 4.59 -8.26 -2.39
C TRP A 210 4.67 -7.34 -3.60
N THR A 211 3.69 -7.45 -4.51
CA THR A 211 3.48 -6.46 -5.56
C THR A 211 2.71 -5.26 -5.01
N ASN A 212 2.85 -4.10 -5.66
CA ASN A 212 2.01 -2.93 -5.40
C ASN A 212 0.68 -2.94 -6.20
N GLY A 213 0.32 -4.09 -6.78
CA GLY A 213 -0.77 -4.24 -7.75
C GLY A 213 -0.33 -4.29 -9.21
N ASN A 214 0.89 -3.83 -9.53
CA ASN A 214 1.39 -3.82 -10.89
C ASN A 214 2.93 -3.92 -10.96
N ALA A 215 3.45 -5.15 -10.95
CA ALA A 215 4.89 -5.40 -10.82
C ALA A 215 5.53 -5.98 -12.08
N VAL A 216 6.72 -5.50 -12.42
CA VAL A 216 7.50 -5.99 -13.57
C VAL A 216 8.17 -7.32 -13.24
N LEU A 217 7.98 -8.32 -14.09
CA LEU A 217 8.70 -9.58 -14.07
C LEU A 217 9.51 -9.73 -15.36
N PRO A 218 10.84 -9.55 -15.31
CA PRO A 218 11.70 -9.76 -16.47
C PRO A 218 11.80 -11.26 -16.77
N LEU A 219 11.60 -11.63 -18.04
CA LEU A 219 11.74 -12.99 -18.54
C LEU A 219 13.05 -13.18 -19.31
N GLY A 220 13.68 -12.09 -19.76
CA GLY A 220 14.94 -12.13 -20.49
C GLY A 220 14.87 -13.04 -21.73
N ASP A 221 15.93 -13.81 -21.95
CA ASP A 221 16.05 -14.72 -23.10
C ASP A 221 15.30 -16.06 -22.93
N PHE A 222 14.60 -16.29 -21.80
CA PHE A 222 13.94 -17.58 -21.55
C PHE A 222 12.84 -17.89 -22.58
N THR A 223 12.21 -16.87 -23.14
CA THR A 223 11.13 -16.99 -24.13
C THR A 223 11.63 -16.93 -25.58
N LYS A 224 12.95 -16.84 -25.80
CA LYS A 224 13.52 -16.61 -27.14
C LYS A 224 13.23 -17.80 -28.06
N GLY A 225 12.38 -17.57 -29.06
CA GLY A 225 12.00 -18.57 -30.05
C GLY A 225 11.12 -19.72 -29.55
N SER A 226 10.62 -19.67 -28.31
CA SER A 226 9.75 -20.72 -27.75
C SER A 226 8.62 -20.14 -26.91
N MET A 227 7.40 -20.65 -27.14
CA MET A 227 6.29 -20.44 -26.19
C MET A 227 6.48 -21.34 -24.97
N GLY A 228 5.90 -20.96 -23.85
CA GLY A 228 6.01 -21.73 -22.62
C GLY A 228 5.01 -21.31 -21.55
N LEU A 229 4.96 -22.11 -20.49
CA LEU A 229 4.09 -21.91 -19.35
C LEU A 229 4.82 -21.11 -18.28
N LEU A 230 4.33 -19.93 -17.92
CA LEU A 230 4.76 -19.22 -16.72
C LEU A 230 3.88 -19.68 -15.54
N SER A 231 4.50 -20.17 -14.48
CA SER A 231 3.84 -20.56 -13.25
C SER A 231 4.27 -19.64 -12.11
N LEU A 232 3.30 -19.12 -11.36
CA LEU A 232 3.47 -18.24 -10.21
C LEU A 232 2.82 -18.88 -8.98
N THR A 233 3.52 -18.91 -7.85
CA THR A 233 2.93 -19.25 -6.54
C THR A 233 2.57 -17.97 -5.80
N VAL A 234 1.28 -17.77 -5.52
CA VAL A 234 0.74 -16.65 -4.73
C VAL A 234 0.52 -17.10 -3.30
N ARG A 235 1.37 -16.64 -2.38
CA ARG A 235 1.33 -17.03 -0.96
C ARG A 235 0.18 -16.37 -0.20
N ALA A 236 -0.09 -15.11 -0.53
CA ALA A 236 -1.11 -14.29 0.11
C ALA A 236 -1.66 -13.28 -0.90
N ALA A 237 -2.93 -12.93 -0.76
CA ALA A 237 -3.66 -12.03 -1.61
C ALA A 237 -4.85 -11.44 -0.83
N GLY A 238 -5.12 -10.16 -1.06
CA GLY A 238 -6.31 -9.48 -0.53
C GLY A 238 -6.42 -9.43 0.99
N PRO A 239 -7.58 -9.04 1.51
CA PRO A 239 -8.77 -8.56 0.78
C PRO A 239 -8.56 -7.28 -0.04
N TYR A 240 -9.47 -6.98 -0.97
CA TYR A 240 -9.43 -5.77 -1.82
C TYR A 240 -10.74 -4.99 -1.78
N VAL A 241 -10.66 -3.67 -1.82
CA VAL A 241 -11.81 -2.79 -2.06
C VAL A 241 -12.22 -2.89 -3.53
N GLU A 242 -13.50 -3.19 -3.79
CA GLU A 242 -14.06 -3.18 -5.14
C GLU A 242 -14.25 -1.74 -5.62
N HIS A 243 -13.55 -1.36 -6.69
CA HIS A 243 -13.72 -0.07 -7.34
C HIS A 243 -14.69 -0.20 -8.54
N GLU A 244 -15.46 0.84 -8.86
CA GLU A 244 -16.42 0.82 -9.98
C GLU A 244 -15.79 0.48 -11.34
N ALA A 245 -14.50 0.80 -11.53
CA ALA A 245 -13.74 0.43 -12.73
C ALA A 245 -13.62 -1.11 -12.91
N ASP A 246 -13.60 -1.86 -11.81
CA ASP A 246 -13.51 -3.33 -11.85
C ASP A 246 -14.85 -3.98 -12.24
N LYS A 247 -15.98 -3.32 -11.96
CA LYS A 247 -17.32 -3.81 -12.35
C LYS A 247 -17.48 -3.87 -13.87
N GLN A 248 -16.93 -2.89 -14.60
CA GLN A 248 -17.01 -2.84 -16.07
C GLN A 248 -16.16 -3.91 -16.76
N ALA A 249 -14.99 -4.25 -16.18
CA ALA A 249 -14.12 -5.29 -16.73
C ALA A 249 -14.72 -6.70 -16.58
N GLN A 250 -15.54 -6.92 -15.55
CA GLN A 250 -16.17 -8.22 -15.28
C GLN A 250 -17.35 -8.50 -16.24
N VAL A 251 -18.16 -7.48 -16.54
CA VAL A 251 -19.31 -7.56 -17.47
C VAL A 251 -18.87 -7.83 -18.92
N LEU A 252 -17.68 -7.39 -19.31
CA LEU A 252 -17.12 -7.64 -20.66
C LEU A 252 -16.44 -9.02 -20.80
N SER A 253 -16.33 -9.78 -19.72
CA SER A 253 -15.65 -11.09 -19.68
C SER A 253 -16.57 -12.28 -19.38
N ALA A 254 -17.87 -12.02 -19.16
CA ALA A 254 -18.93 -13.02 -18.99
C ALA A 254 -19.70 -13.21 -20.31
#